data_AF-A0A7V3FTT0-F1
#
_entry.id   AF-A0A7V3FTT0-F1
#
_cell.length_a   1.000
_cell.length_b   1.000
_cell.length_c   1.000
_cell.angle_alpha   90.00
_cell.angle_beta   90.00
_cell.angle_gamma   90.00
#
_symmetry.space_group_name_H-M   'P 1'
#
loop_
_entity.id
_entity.type
_entity.pdbx_description
1 polymer ?
#
loop_
_entity_poly.entity_id
_entity_poly.type
_entity_poly.pdbx_seq_one_letter_code
_entity_poly.pdbx_strand_id
1 'polypeptide(L)'
;MKNLKVFLENLEASLPSGLTLNKVLIKELGLNKDAASRRISGKTPFTYSEVCTLANAYNISLTPAQSSSFNNVVFGYTPFKNKQVDSKYFFENISNLLYKLNTHQHKVLYHVAPEIPIYHYYKYPLLLNFKLFYWGKYLLNIDYYVKRVFKEAPSDPQIVEHAQKAYEQYCLIPSVEIWTPQTLQTVLTQIQFCIETGDFTNTAEILLVLEELNQLMQRIKQMAEDNNKAFDHDKKMQIP
;
A
#
# COMPACT_ATOMS: atom_id res chain seq x y z
N MET A 1 16.83 -28.40 15.76
CA MET A 1 15.50 -27.93 16.25
C MET A 1 15.29 -26.42 16.17
N LYS A 2 16.33 -25.57 16.21
CA LYS A 2 16.20 -24.09 16.13
C LYS A 2 15.33 -23.60 14.95
N ASN A 3 15.59 -24.09 13.73
CA ASN A 3 14.86 -23.63 12.53
C ASN A 3 13.40 -24.05 12.51
N LEU A 4 13.08 -25.24 13.06
CA LEU A 4 11.69 -25.70 13.20
C LEU A 4 10.91 -24.80 14.17
N LYS A 5 11.52 -24.45 15.30
CA LYS A 5 10.92 -23.54 16.28
C LYS A 5 10.62 -22.17 15.66
N VAL A 6 11.60 -21.58 14.98
CA VAL A 6 11.43 -20.29 14.27
C VAL A 6 10.32 -20.36 13.22
N PHE A 7 10.24 -21.44 12.44
CA PHE A 7 9.18 -21.64 11.47
C PHE A 7 7.80 -21.71 12.13
N LEU A 8 7.65 -22.48 13.20
CA LEU A 8 6.38 -22.63 13.92
C LEU A 8 5.95 -21.32 14.60
N GLU A 9 6.89 -20.57 15.19
CA GLU A 9 6.63 -19.25 15.78
C GLU A 9 6.17 -18.23 14.74
N ASN A 10 6.82 -18.19 13.57
CA ASN A 10 6.40 -17.33 12.45
C ASN A 10 5.03 -17.73 11.90
N LEU A 11 4.76 -19.04 11.82
CA LEU A 11 3.46 -19.56 11.41
C LEU A 11 2.37 -19.16 12.40
N GLU A 12 2.61 -19.37 13.71
CA GLU A 12 1.67 -19.02 14.77
C GLU A 12 1.37 -17.52 14.82
N ALA A 13 2.39 -16.66 14.66
CA ALA A 13 2.24 -15.21 14.59
C ALA A 13 1.43 -14.73 13.37
N SER A 14 1.34 -15.55 12.32
CA SER A 14 0.60 -15.25 11.09
C SER A 14 -0.84 -15.77 11.12
N LEU A 15 -1.25 -16.49 12.18
CA LEU A 15 -2.58 -17.08 12.26
C LEU A 15 -3.65 -16.06 12.68
N PRO A 16 -4.87 -16.13 12.12
CA PRO A 16 -6.02 -15.40 12.64
C PRO A 16 -6.34 -15.81 14.08
N SER A 17 -6.90 -14.88 14.87
CA SER A 17 -7.32 -15.12 16.25
C SER A 17 -8.21 -16.37 16.37
N GLY A 18 -7.81 -17.33 17.21
CA GLY A 18 -8.57 -18.56 17.50
C GLY A 18 -8.19 -19.79 16.64
N LEU A 19 -7.31 -19.65 15.65
CA LEU A 19 -6.69 -20.77 14.95
C LEU A 19 -5.43 -21.25 15.69
N THR A 20 -5.31 -22.56 15.88
CA THR A 20 -4.12 -23.17 16.49
C THR A 20 -3.30 -23.89 15.44
N LEU A 21 -1.98 -24.00 15.66
CA LEU A 21 -1.08 -24.75 14.78
C LEU A 21 -1.61 -26.15 14.44
N ASN A 22 -2.20 -26.85 15.41
CA ASN A 22 -2.72 -28.20 15.18
C ASN A 22 -3.88 -28.20 14.17
N LYS A 23 -4.84 -27.26 14.28
CA LYS A 23 -5.94 -27.12 13.32
C LYS A 23 -5.44 -26.76 11.92
N VAL A 24 -4.43 -25.89 11.85
CA VAL A 24 -3.79 -25.47 10.60
C VAL A 24 -3.14 -26.65 9.89
N LEU A 25 -2.31 -27.43 10.60
CA LEU A 25 -1.65 -28.60 10.04
C LEU A 25 -2.65 -29.68 9.60
N ILE A 26 -3.72 -29.91 10.37
CA ILE A 26 -4.78 -30.85 9.99
C ILE A 26 -5.42 -30.41 8.67
N LYS A 27 -5.81 -29.14 8.57
CA LYS A 27 -6.53 -28.60 7.42
C LYS A 27 -5.66 -28.55 6.17
N GLU A 28 -4.50 -27.92 6.25
CA GLU A 28 -3.69 -27.62 5.07
C GLU A 28 -2.89 -28.83 4.57
N LEU A 29 -2.54 -29.76 5.46
CA LEU A 29 -1.73 -30.94 5.11
C LEU A 29 -2.57 -32.24 5.09
N GLY A 30 -3.88 -32.17 5.35
CA GLY A 30 -4.75 -33.34 5.39
C GLY A 30 -4.37 -34.35 6.48
N LEU A 31 -3.77 -33.88 7.58
CA LEU A 31 -3.26 -34.73 8.64
C LEU A 31 -4.33 -35.02 9.69
N ASN A 32 -4.17 -36.13 10.41
CA ASN A 32 -4.92 -36.33 11.66
C ASN A 32 -4.25 -35.59 12.84
N LYS A 33 -4.96 -35.51 13.97
CA LYS A 33 -4.51 -34.76 15.17
C LYS A 33 -3.17 -35.24 15.74
N ASP A 34 -2.92 -36.55 15.74
CA ASP A 34 -1.66 -37.12 16.22
C ASP A 34 -0.49 -36.75 15.28
N ALA A 35 -0.69 -36.95 13.97
CA ALA A 35 0.30 -36.62 12.95
C ALA A 35 0.68 -35.13 12.94
N ALA A 36 -0.29 -34.23 13.17
CA ALA A 36 -0.04 -32.80 13.36
C ALA A 36 0.74 -32.53 14.66
N SER A 37 0.35 -33.14 15.78
CA SER A 37 1.01 -32.97 17.09
C SER A 37 2.47 -33.44 17.07
N ARG A 38 2.76 -34.55 16.37
CA ARG A 38 4.13 -35.08 16.21
C ARG A 38 5.04 -34.15 15.41
N ARG A 39 4.49 -33.42 14.43
CA ARG A 39 5.24 -32.40 13.66
C ARG A 39 5.54 -31.16 14.50
N ILE A 40 4.54 -30.66 15.24
CA ILE A 40 4.69 -29.52 16.15
C ILE A 40 5.74 -29.82 17.23
N SER A 41 5.69 -31.02 17.82
CA SER A 41 6.65 -31.46 18.84
C SER A 41 8.02 -31.87 18.28
N GLY A 42 8.21 -31.88 16.96
CA GLY A 42 9.46 -32.27 16.31
C GLY A 42 9.77 -33.78 16.34
N LYS A 43 8.83 -34.63 16.77
CA LYS A 43 8.95 -36.10 16.74
C LYS A 43 8.89 -36.66 15.32
N THR A 44 8.23 -35.95 14.41
CA THR A 44 8.18 -36.27 12.98
C THR A 44 8.63 -35.01 12.22
N PRO A 45 9.65 -35.10 11.34
CA PRO A 45 10.09 -33.94 10.59
C PRO A 45 9.02 -33.51 9.57
N PHE A 46 9.00 -32.21 9.25
CA PHE A 46 8.27 -31.73 8.08
C PHE A 46 9.06 -32.06 6.80
N THR A 47 8.36 -32.47 5.77
CA THR A 47 8.87 -32.48 4.40
C THR A 47 8.91 -31.05 3.85
N TYR A 48 9.77 -30.82 2.86
CA TYR A 48 9.86 -29.51 2.19
C TYR A 48 8.52 -29.09 1.55
N SER A 49 7.78 -30.04 0.99
CA SER A 49 6.46 -29.79 0.41
C SER A 49 5.46 -29.27 1.45
N GLU A 50 5.39 -29.93 2.63
CA GLU A 50 4.52 -29.48 3.72
C GLU A 50 4.88 -28.07 4.21
N VAL A 51 6.18 -27.76 4.29
CA VAL A 51 6.67 -26.42 4.65
C VAL A 51 6.24 -25.39 3.61
N CYS A 52 6.36 -25.69 2.31
CA CYS A 52 5.94 -24.80 1.23
C CYS A 52 4.42 -24.59 1.21
N THR A 53 3.62 -25.65 1.43
CA THR A 53 2.16 -25.56 1.51
C THR A 53 1.72 -24.63 2.63
N LEU A 54 2.29 -24.80 3.83
CA LEU A 54 1.99 -23.94 4.97
C LEU A 54 2.48 -22.50 4.74
N ALA A 55 3.66 -22.33 4.16
CA ALA A 55 4.20 -21.01 3.87
C ALA A 55 3.34 -20.22 2.88
N ASN A 56 2.88 -20.86 1.81
CA ASN A 56 2.01 -20.24 0.81
C ASN A 56 0.62 -19.92 1.38
N ALA A 57 0.04 -20.82 2.18
CA ALA A 57 -1.29 -20.64 2.76
C ALA A 57 -1.37 -19.44 3.72
N TYR A 58 -0.27 -19.12 4.41
CA TYR A 58 -0.21 -18.04 5.41
C TYR A 58 0.75 -16.91 5.05
N ASN A 59 1.23 -16.87 3.80
CA ASN A 59 2.15 -15.86 3.28
C ASN A 59 3.41 -15.67 4.14
N ILE A 60 3.99 -16.77 4.60
CA ILE A 60 5.21 -16.78 5.43
C ILE A 60 6.42 -16.91 4.50
N SER A 61 7.35 -15.97 4.63
CA SER A 61 8.65 -16.13 3.98
C SER A 61 9.41 -17.28 4.66
N LEU A 62 9.96 -18.21 3.87
CA LEU A 62 10.83 -19.30 4.35
C LEU A 62 12.28 -18.86 4.55
N THR A 63 12.65 -17.70 4.00
CA THR A 63 13.98 -17.09 4.06
C THR A 63 14.47 -16.69 5.48
N PRO A 64 13.62 -16.29 6.45
CA PRO A 64 14.06 -15.90 7.79
C PRO A 64 14.84 -17.00 8.52
N ALA A 65 14.52 -18.27 8.27
CA ALA A 65 15.22 -19.41 8.89
C ALA A 65 16.69 -19.56 8.43
N GLN A 66 17.07 -18.92 7.31
CA GLN A 66 18.45 -18.92 6.77
C GLN A 66 19.13 -17.55 6.85
N SER A 67 18.36 -16.49 7.09
CA SER A 67 18.83 -15.09 7.08
C SER A 67 19.92 -14.76 8.11
N SER A 68 20.04 -15.52 9.19
CA SER A 68 21.11 -15.29 10.17
C SER A 68 22.49 -15.80 9.71
N SER A 69 22.56 -16.56 8.61
CA SER A 69 23.81 -17.08 8.06
C SER A 69 24.29 -16.31 6.81
N PHE A 70 23.48 -15.39 6.28
CA PHE A 70 23.80 -14.64 5.07
C PHE A 70 23.48 -13.15 5.29
N ASN A 71 24.33 -12.23 4.83
CA ASN A 71 24.01 -10.80 4.80
C ASN A 71 22.98 -10.49 3.69
N ASN A 72 21.75 -10.99 3.83
CA ASN A 72 20.68 -10.80 2.85
C ASN A 72 19.56 -9.90 3.39
N VAL A 73 19.02 -9.05 2.51
CA VAL A 73 17.85 -8.21 2.80
C VAL A 73 16.64 -8.84 2.11
N VAL A 74 15.60 -9.15 2.88
CA VAL A 74 14.32 -9.64 2.36
C VAL A 74 13.31 -8.52 2.38
N PHE A 75 12.69 -8.22 1.24
CA PHE A 75 11.60 -7.25 1.15
C PHE A 75 10.45 -7.82 0.32
N GLY A 76 9.22 -7.43 0.65
CA GLY A 76 8.04 -7.71 -0.16
C GLY A 76 7.95 -6.71 -1.32
N TYR A 77 7.49 -7.16 -2.48
CA TYR A 77 7.26 -6.33 -3.64
C TYR A 77 5.87 -6.60 -4.22
N THR A 78 5.08 -5.55 -4.41
CA THR A 78 3.79 -5.61 -5.11
C THR A 78 3.97 -5.06 -6.52
N PRO A 79 3.95 -5.90 -7.57
CA PRO A 79 4.13 -5.42 -8.95
C PRO A 79 2.96 -4.57 -9.41
N PHE A 80 3.27 -3.44 -10.06
CA PHE A 80 2.27 -2.53 -10.64
C PHE A 80 1.59 -3.08 -11.91
N LYS A 81 2.25 -3.99 -12.65
CA LYS A 81 1.74 -4.57 -13.91
C LYS A 81 1.36 -6.04 -13.74
N ASN A 82 0.09 -6.30 -13.46
CA ASN A 82 -0.57 -7.61 -13.64
C ASN A 82 -1.91 -7.32 -14.34
N LYS A 83 -2.34 -8.21 -15.26
CA LYS A 83 -3.63 -8.13 -15.99
C LYS A 83 -4.88 -7.97 -15.11
N GLN A 84 -4.78 -8.15 -13.79
CA GLN A 84 -5.85 -7.96 -12.81
C GLN A 84 -5.67 -6.73 -11.90
N VAL A 85 -4.65 -5.90 -12.14
CA VAL A 85 -4.37 -4.70 -11.34
C VAL A 85 -4.93 -3.48 -12.07
N ASP A 86 -6.08 -2.99 -11.61
CA ASP A 86 -6.54 -1.65 -11.98
C ASP A 86 -6.03 -0.61 -10.96
N SER A 87 -6.31 0.66 -11.25
CA SER A 87 -5.91 1.78 -10.38
C SER A 87 -6.53 1.70 -8.98
N LYS A 88 -7.68 1.02 -8.82
CA LYS A 88 -8.36 0.81 -7.54
C LYS A 88 -7.62 -0.22 -6.68
N TYR A 89 -7.20 -1.34 -7.27
CA TYR A 89 -6.39 -2.34 -6.58
C TYR A 89 -5.05 -1.77 -6.07
N PHE A 90 -4.37 -0.95 -6.88
CA PHE A 90 -3.14 -0.30 -6.44
C PHE A 90 -3.36 0.60 -5.23
N PHE A 91 -4.42 1.40 -5.28
CA PHE A 91 -4.82 2.30 -4.22
C PHE A 91 -5.21 1.55 -2.93
N GLU A 92 -6.02 0.49 -3.03
CA GLU A 92 -6.38 -0.36 -1.89
C GLU A 92 -5.15 -1.02 -1.24
N ASN A 93 -4.17 -1.46 -2.03
CA ASN A 93 -2.93 -2.03 -1.49
C ASN A 93 -2.12 -1.02 -0.66
N ILE A 94 -1.94 0.20 -1.17
CA ILE A 94 -1.21 1.24 -0.43
C ILE A 94 -1.94 1.56 0.86
N SER A 95 -3.27 1.73 0.80
CA SER A 95 -4.09 1.99 1.98
C SER A 95 -3.97 0.87 3.01
N ASN A 96 -4.06 -0.40 2.58
CA ASN A 96 -3.87 -1.57 3.43
C ASN A 96 -2.48 -1.62 4.09
N LEU A 97 -1.43 -1.18 3.38
CA LEU A 97 -0.10 -1.04 3.98
C LEU A 97 -0.07 0.02 5.07
N LEU A 98 -0.77 1.16 4.90
CA LEU A 98 -0.89 2.18 5.95
C LEU A 98 -1.63 1.64 7.18
N TYR A 99 -2.75 0.94 6.98
CA TYR A 99 -3.48 0.27 8.07
C TYR A 99 -2.58 -0.73 8.81
N LYS A 100 -1.86 -1.57 8.06
CA LYS A 100 -0.94 -2.56 8.63
C LYS A 100 0.20 -1.90 9.39
N LEU A 101 0.80 -0.83 8.86
CA LEU A 101 1.85 -0.09 9.57
C LEU A 101 1.33 0.41 10.93
N ASN A 102 0.07 0.88 10.98
CA ASN A 102 -0.51 1.40 12.21
C ASN A 102 -0.77 0.36 13.30
N THR A 103 -0.80 -0.94 13.00
CA THR A 103 -0.89 -2.00 14.01
C THR A 103 0.43 -2.24 14.75
N HIS A 104 1.54 -1.72 14.24
CA HIS A 104 2.86 -1.84 14.86
C HIS A 104 3.15 -0.69 15.83
N GLN A 105 3.75 -1.02 16.98
CA GLN A 105 4.16 -0.06 18.00
C GLN A 105 5.32 0.83 17.51
N HIS A 106 6.31 0.21 16.86
CA HIS A 106 7.45 0.91 16.26
C HIS A 106 7.30 0.89 14.74
N LYS A 107 7.05 2.06 14.16
CA LYS A 107 6.78 2.24 12.74
C LYS A 107 7.36 3.56 12.24
N VAL A 108 7.86 3.54 11.02
CA VAL A 108 8.28 4.73 10.29
C VAL A 108 8.12 4.46 8.79
N LEU A 109 7.66 5.46 8.05
CA LEU A 109 7.54 5.42 6.59
C LEU A 109 8.65 6.27 5.98
N TYR A 110 9.52 5.66 5.18
CA TYR A 110 10.46 6.39 4.32
C TYR A 110 9.92 6.40 2.89
N HIS A 111 9.76 7.58 2.30
CA HIS A 111 9.29 7.74 0.93
C HIS A 111 10.30 8.55 0.11
N VAL A 112 10.84 7.94 -0.95
CA VAL A 112 11.58 8.68 -1.99
C VAL A 112 10.58 9.12 -3.02
N ALA A 113 10.44 10.44 -3.24
CA ALA A 113 9.32 11.03 -3.97
C ALA A 113 9.73 11.47 -5.39
N PRO A 114 9.79 10.55 -6.39
CA PRO A 114 9.96 10.96 -7.80
C PRO A 114 8.75 11.75 -8.31
N GLU A 115 7.60 11.55 -7.67
CA GLU A 115 6.40 12.36 -7.79
C GLU A 115 5.81 12.59 -6.39
N ILE A 116 4.90 13.56 -6.26
CA ILE A 116 4.22 13.83 -4.98
C ILE A 116 3.67 12.49 -4.44
N PRO A 117 3.96 12.13 -3.17
CA PRO A 117 3.44 10.91 -2.58
C PRO A 117 1.92 10.85 -2.68
N ILE A 118 1.40 9.72 -3.17
CA ILE A 118 -0.01 9.56 -3.51
C ILE A 118 -0.97 9.85 -2.34
N TYR A 119 -0.52 9.65 -1.10
CA TYR A 119 -1.31 9.93 0.11
C TYR A 119 -1.71 11.40 0.22
N HIS A 120 -0.92 12.33 -0.31
CA HIS A 120 -1.27 13.76 -0.29
C HIS A 120 -2.47 14.08 -1.19
N TYR A 121 -2.74 13.28 -2.22
CA TYR A 121 -3.88 13.44 -3.12
C TYR A 121 -5.20 13.02 -2.46
N TYR A 122 -5.16 12.22 -1.39
CA TYR A 122 -6.35 11.57 -0.83
C TYR A 122 -7.40 12.54 -0.26
N LYS A 123 -7.00 13.79 0.03
CA LYS A 123 -7.89 14.87 0.47
C LYS A 123 -8.51 15.69 -0.65
N TYR A 124 -8.10 15.44 -1.89
CA TYR A 124 -8.41 16.28 -3.04
C TYR A 124 -9.08 15.39 -4.09
N PRO A 125 -10.40 15.17 -4.01
CA PRO A 125 -11.09 14.15 -4.81
C PRO A 125 -10.95 14.36 -6.31
N LEU A 126 -10.96 15.61 -6.79
CA LEU A 126 -10.84 15.90 -8.21
C LEU A 126 -9.41 15.63 -8.71
N LEU A 127 -8.40 16.03 -7.95
CA LEU A 127 -6.98 15.83 -8.25
C LEU A 127 -6.59 14.35 -8.13
N LEU A 128 -7.14 13.63 -7.15
CA LEU A 128 -7.02 12.18 -7.04
C LEU A 128 -7.65 11.51 -8.27
N ASN A 129 -8.86 11.92 -8.66
CA ASN A 129 -9.51 11.38 -9.85
C ASN A 129 -8.70 11.66 -11.12
N PHE A 130 -8.14 12.86 -11.27
CA PHE A 130 -7.22 13.19 -12.36
C PHE A 130 -6.00 12.26 -12.38
N LYS A 131 -5.41 11.98 -11.22
CA LYS A 131 -4.26 11.07 -11.12
C LYS A 131 -4.61 9.65 -11.55
N LEU A 132 -5.74 9.14 -11.09
CA LEU A 132 -6.24 7.81 -11.44
C LEU A 132 -6.59 7.71 -12.93
N PHE A 133 -7.21 8.76 -13.50
CA PHE A 133 -7.46 8.87 -14.94
C PHE A 133 -6.16 8.84 -15.74
N TYR A 134 -5.17 9.67 -15.38
CA TYR A 134 -3.87 9.73 -16.07
C TYR A 134 -3.15 8.38 -16.05
N TRP A 135 -3.06 7.74 -14.87
CA TRP A 135 -2.46 6.42 -14.74
C TRP A 135 -3.23 5.36 -15.54
N GLY A 136 -4.55 5.35 -15.42
CA GLY A 136 -5.41 4.43 -16.15
C GLY A 136 -5.24 4.55 -17.66
N LYS A 137 -5.17 5.78 -18.18
CA LYS A 137 -5.05 6.06 -19.61
C LYS A 137 -3.65 5.81 -20.14
N TYR A 138 -2.62 6.41 -19.53
CA TYR A 138 -1.28 6.49 -20.12
C TYR A 138 -0.27 5.49 -19.56
N LEU A 139 -0.46 5.01 -18.33
CA LEU A 139 0.48 4.08 -17.70
C LEU A 139 -0.01 2.63 -17.77
N LEU A 140 -1.31 2.42 -17.55
CA LEU A 140 -1.95 1.11 -17.49
C LEU A 140 -2.69 0.73 -18.77
N ASN A 141 -2.98 1.70 -19.66
CA ASN A 141 -3.70 1.50 -20.91
C ASN A 141 -5.02 0.73 -20.72
N ILE A 142 -5.79 1.11 -19.71
CA ILE A 142 -7.10 0.51 -19.38
C ILE A 142 -8.14 1.04 -20.38
N ASP A 143 -8.81 0.12 -21.07
CA ASP A 143 -9.81 0.42 -22.11
C ASP A 143 -10.87 1.44 -21.70
N TYR A 144 -11.27 1.44 -20.43
CA TYR A 144 -12.21 2.41 -19.88
C TYR A 144 -11.69 3.85 -20.04
N TYR A 145 -10.43 4.14 -19.70
CA TYR A 145 -9.90 5.50 -19.74
C TYR A 145 -9.37 5.91 -21.12
N VAL A 146 -8.81 4.97 -21.89
CA VAL A 146 -8.21 5.24 -23.21
C VAL A 146 -9.19 5.94 -24.16
N LYS A 147 -10.47 5.57 -24.09
CA LYS A 147 -11.53 6.07 -24.98
C LYS A 147 -12.29 7.28 -24.43
N ARG A 148 -11.88 7.83 -23.28
CA ARG A 148 -12.60 8.86 -22.55
C ARG A 148 -11.76 10.11 -22.35
N VAL A 149 -12.44 11.25 -22.31
CA VAL A 149 -11.90 12.50 -21.74
C VAL A 149 -12.16 12.52 -20.23
N PHE A 150 -11.48 13.40 -19.50
CA PHE A 150 -11.49 13.41 -18.03
C PHE A 150 -12.91 13.50 -17.45
N LYS A 151 -13.75 14.40 -17.96
CA LYS A 151 -15.16 14.57 -17.57
C LYS A 151 -16.01 13.30 -17.68
N GLU A 152 -15.66 12.40 -18.59
CA GLU A 152 -16.39 11.14 -18.83
C GLU A 152 -15.96 10.01 -17.88
N ALA A 153 -14.93 10.25 -17.06
CA ALA A 153 -14.42 9.36 -16.03
C ALA A 153 -14.61 10.02 -14.65
N PRO A 154 -15.85 10.13 -14.14
CA PRO A 154 -16.11 10.74 -12.85
C PRO A 154 -15.51 9.91 -11.70
N SER A 155 -15.22 10.60 -10.59
CA SER A 155 -14.69 9.95 -9.39
C SER A 155 -15.64 8.90 -8.84
N ASP A 156 -15.12 7.72 -8.50
CA ASP A 156 -15.85 6.67 -7.77
C ASP A 156 -16.00 7.10 -6.30
N PRO A 157 -17.24 7.29 -5.78
CA PRO A 157 -17.46 7.68 -4.38
C PRO A 157 -16.83 6.73 -3.37
N GLN A 158 -16.74 5.43 -3.69
CA GLN A 158 -16.10 4.44 -2.81
C GLN A 158 -14.59 4.67 -2.71
N ILE A 159 -13.96 5.07 -3.81
CA ILE A 159 -12.53 5.43 -3.82
C ILE A 159 -12.31 6.67 -2.96
N VAL A 160 -13.16 7.69 -3.09
CA VAL A 160 -13.06 8.92 -2.29
C VAL A 160 -13.20 8.63 -0.80
N GLU A 161 -14.22 7.87 -0.40
CA GLU A 161 -14.42 7.50 1.00
C GLU A 161 -13.21 6.71 1.55
N HIS A 162 -12.71 5.75 0.78
CA HIS A 162 -11.53 4.99 1.16
C HIS A 162 -10.28 5.86 1.24
N ALA A 163 -10.14 6.86 0.36
CA ALA A 163 -8.98 7.76 0.33
C ALA A 163 -8.92 8.58 1.60
N GLN A 164 -10.07 9.11 2.02
CA GLN A 164 -10.18 9.87 3.25
C GLN A 164 -9.77 9.04 4.47
N LYS A 165 -10.25 7.80 4.59
CA LYS A 165 -9.85 6.90 5.69
C LYS A 165 -8.37 6.53 5.62
N ALA A 166 -7.82 6.30 4.42
CA ALA A 166 -6.40 6.00 4.24
C ALA A 166 -5.51 7.21 4.57
N TYR A 167 -5.98 8.42 4.27
CA TYR A 167 -5.30 9.66 4.62
C TYR A 167 -5.17 9.82 6.14
N GLU A 168 -6.23 9.53 6.88
CA GLU A 168 -6.20 9.53 8.35
C GLU A 168 -5.14 8.56 8.87
N GLN A 169 -5.02 7.36 8.28
CA GLN A 169 -3.97 6.42 8.64
C GLN A 169 -2.57 6.94 8.34
N TYR A 170 -2.37 7.54 7.16
CA TYR A 170 -1.09 8.14 6.78
C TYR A 170 -0.68 9.24 7.76
N CYS A 171 -1.62 10.05 8.24
CA CYS A 171 -1.33 11.12 9.19
C CYS A 171 -0.81 10.62 10.54
N LEU A 172 -1.14 9.39 10.95
CA LEU A 172 -0.72 8.79 12.22
C LEU A 172 0.67 8.12 12.19
N ILE A 173 1.26 7.97 11.02
CA ILE A 173 2.54 7.26 10.85
C ILE A 173 3.68 8.29 10.82
N PRO A 174 4.71 8.19 11.67
CA PRO A 174 5.93 8.99 11.51
C PRO A 174 6.53 8.76 10.11
N SER A 175 6.83 9.82 9.36
CA SER A 175 7.33 9.66 7.98
C SER A 175 8.44 10.63 7.63
N VAL A 176 9.39 10.15 6.84
CA VAL A 176 10.44 10.95 6.20
C VAL A 176 10.22 10.87 4.69
N GLU A 177 10.00 12.02 4.07
CA GLU A 177 9.81 12.14 2.63
C GLU A 177 11.00 12.85 2.01
N ILE A 178 11.58 12.27 0.97
CA ILE A 178 12.74 12.80 0.26
C ILE A 178 12.25 13.39 -1.06
N TRP A 179 12.11 14.71 -1.06
CA TRP A 179 11.60 15.49 -2.18
C TRP A 179 12.75 16.06 -3.03
N THR A 180 12.47 16.20 -4.33
CA THR A 180 13.36 16.86 -5.30
C THR A 180 12.57 17.91 -6.08
N PRO A 181 13.21 18.86 -6.76
CA PRO A 181 12.49 19.78 -7.65
C PRO A 181 11.62 19.06 -8.69
N GLN A 182 12.03 17.87 -9.13
CA GLN A 182 11.29 17.04 -10.09
C GLN A 182 9.97 16.50 -9.53
N THR A 183 9.85 16.35 -8.20
CA THR A 183 8.66 15.80 -7.53
C THR A 183 7.39 16.56 -7.92
N LEU A 184 7.45 17.90 -7.95
CA LEU A 184 6.35 18.77 -8.35
C LEU A 184 6.18 18.84 -9.87
N GLN A 185 7.29 18.82 -10.60
CA GLN A 185 7.27 18.93 -12.06
C GLN A 185 6.43 17.82 -12.71
N THR A 186 6.48 16.61 -12.14
CA THR A 186 5.73 15.45 -12.66
C THR A 186 4.24 15.74 -12.83
N VAL A 187 3.54 16.24 -11.80
CA VAL A 187 2.08 16.46 -11.91
C VAL A 187 1.75 17.62 -12.85
N LEU A 188 2.56 18.66 -12.88
CA LEU A 188 2.39 19.79 -13.80
C LEU A 188 2.55 19.35 -15.26
N THR A 189 3.56 18.55 -15.56
CA THR A 189 3.77 17.98 -16.90
C THR A 189 2.62 17.03 -17.29
N GLN A 190 2.06 16.27 -16.35
CA GLN A 190 0.90 15.42 -16.62
C GLN A 190 -0.35 16.25 -16.96
N ILE A 191 -0.61 17.33 -16.21
CA ILE A 191 -1.71 18.25 -16.49
C ILE A 191 -1.50 18.90 -17.86
N GLN A 192 -0.31 19.46 -18.12
CA GLN A 192 0.03 20.08 -19.41
C GLN A 192 -0.17 19.10 -20.57
N PHE A 193 0.32 17.86 -20.43
CA PHE A 193 0.15 16.84 -21.46
C PHE A 193 -1.32 16.55 -21.76
N CYS A 194 -2.16 16.38 -20.73
CA CYS A 194 -3.60 16.19 -20.89
C CYS A 194 -4.31 17.38 -21.54
N ILE A 195 -3.81 18.60 -21.36
CA ILE A 195 -4.30 19.78 -22.08
C ILE A 195 -3.94 19.67 -23.56
N GLU A 196 -2.69 19.34 -23.87
CA GLU A 196 -2.18 19.23 -25.25
C GLU A 196 -2.80 18.07 -26.04
N THR A 197 -3.18 16.96 -25.37
CA THR A 197 -3.84 15.80 -25.99
C THR A 197 -5.36 15.92 -26.08
N GLY A 198 -5.95 16.98 -25.53
CA GLY A 198 -7.39 17.20 -25.56
C GLY A 198 -8.18 16.31 -24.58
N ASP A 199 -7.55 15.86 -23.49
CA ASP A 199 -8.23 15.08 -22.44
C ASP A 199 -9.15 15.92 -21.57
N PHE A 200 -8.95 17.24 -21.56
CA PHE A 200 -9.83 18.19 -20.91
C PHE A 200 -10.84 18.77 -21.89
N THR A 201 -12.09 18.84 -21.47
CA THR A 201 -13.19 19.31 -22.34
C THR A 201 -13.27 20.83 -22.43
N ASN A 202 -12.79 21.53 -21.39
CA ASN A 202 -12.83 22.99 -21.30
C ASN A 202 -11.85 23.53 -20.24
N THR A 203 -11.59 24.83 -20.29
CA THR A 203 -10.68 25.53 -19.36
C THR A 203 -11.14 25.48 -17.90
N ALA A 204 -12.45 25.45 -17.63
CA ALA A 204 -12.94 25.43 -16.24
C ALA A 204 -12.56 24.13 -15.54
N GLU A 205 -12.58 22.99 -16.25
CA GLU A 205 -12.13 21.69 -15.74
C GLU A 205 -10.65 21.72 -15.34
N ILE A 206 -9.80 22.33 -16.17
CA ILE A 206 -8.36 22.49 -15.91
C ILE A 206 -8.14 23.35 -14.65
N LEU A 207 -8.85 24.46 -14.54
CA LEU A 207 -8.72 25.38 -13.41
C LEU A 207 -9.12 24.73 -12.08
N LEU A 208 -10.13 23.86 -12.06
CA LEU A 208 -10.51 23.13 -10.86
C LEU A 208 -9.42 22.14 -10.41
N VAL A 209 -8.79 21.43 -11.34
CA VAL A 209 -7.66 20.52 -11.03
C VAL A 209 -6.45 21.29 -10.50
N LEU A 210 -6.12 22.44 -11.11
CA LEU A 210 -5.03 23.30 -10.67
C LEU A 210 -5.29 23.93 -9.30
N GLU A 211 -6.55 24.28 -9.00
CA GLU A 211 -6.95 24.80 -7.70
C GLU A 211 -6.72 23.76 -6.59
N GLU A 212 -7.17 22.52 -6.78
CA GLU A 212 -6.89 21.46 -5.80
C GLU A 212 -5.39 21.16 -5.68
N LEU A 213 -4.61 21.23 -6.78
CA LEU A 213 -3.15 21.11 -6.71
C LEU A 213 -2.52 22.23 -5.89
N ASN A 214 -2.97 23.47 -6.07
CA ASN A 214 -2.50 24.60 -5.29
C ASN A 214 -2.81 24.41 -3.79
N GLN A 215 -4.04 24.01 -3.46
CA GLN A 215 -4.44 23.70 -2.08
C GLN A 215 -3.60 22.57 -1.47
N LEU A 216 -3.31 21.52 -2.24
CA LEU A 216 -2.40 20.44 -1.85
C LEU A 216 -1.00 20.98 -1.55
N MET A 217 -0.45 21.86 -2.40
CA MET A 217 0.88 22.41 -2.18
C MET A 217 0.95 23.32 -0.95
N GLN A 218 -0.07 24.16 -0.71
CA GLN A 218 -0.15 24.95 0.52
C GLN A 218 -0.20 24.05 1.75
N ARG A 219 -0.93 22.94 1.66
CA ARG A 219 -1.06 21.98 2.75
C ARG A 219 0.27 21.30 3.07
N ILE A 220 1.00 20.84 2.07
CA ILE A 220 2.32 20.22 2.24
C ILE A 220 3.32 21.21 2.83
N LYS A 221 3.31 22.47 2.35
CA LYS A 221 4.12 23.54 2.92
C LYS A 221 3.84 23.72 4.42
N GLN A 222 2.57 23.80 4.81
CA GLN A 222 2.19 23.91 6.22
C GLN A 222 2.67 22.70 7.04
N MET A 223 2.50 21.48 6.51
CA MET A 223 2.98 20.27 7.20
C MET A 223 4.49 20.30 7.46
N ALA A 224 5.26 20.80 6.49
CA ALA A 224 6.71 20.93 6.60
C ALA A 224 7.12 22.01 7.61
N GLU A 225 6.45 23.18 7.58
CA GLU A 225 6.72 24.28 8.51
C GLU A 225 6.44 23.90 9.96
N ASP A 226 5.37 23.15 10.19
CA ASP A 226 4.98 22.73 11.54
C ASP A 226 5.56 21.38 11.97
N ASN A 227 6.26 20.67 11.07
CA ASN A 227 6.75 19.31 11.26
C ASN A 227 5.64 18.34 11.75
N ASN A 228 4.44 18.44 11.17
CA ASN A 228 3.29 17.63 11.56
C ASN A 228 2.40 17.35 10.34
N LYS A 229 1.74 16.20 10.30
CA LYS A 229 0.79 15.85 9.24
C LYS A 229 -0.68 16.05 9.64
N ALA A 230 -0.96 16.05 10.94
CA ALA A 230 -2.30 16.15 11.50
C ALA A 230 -2.65 17.61 11.82
N PHE A 231 -3.59 18.20 11.06
CA PHE A 231 -4.22 19.50 11.39
C PHE A 231 -5.74 19.53 11.22
N ASP A 232 -6.37 18.48 10.69
CA ASP A 232 -7.84 18.48 10.49
C ASP A 232 -8.63 18.24 11.78
N HIS A 233 -7.94 17.95 12.86
CA HIS A 233 -8.47 18.08 14.20
C HIS A 233 -7.66 19.21 14.82
N ASP A 234 -8.32 20.17 15.48
CA ASP A 234 -7.74 21.30 16.22
C ASP A 234 -6.79 20.90 17.38
N LYS A 235 -6.08 19.79 17.24
CA LYS A 235 -5.11 19.22 18.16
C LYS A 235 -3.93 18.75 17.32
N LYS A 236 -2.80 19.46 17.46
CA LYS A 236 -1.48 18.93 17.09
C LYS A 236 -1.37 17.54 17.70
N MET A 237 -1.38 16.50 16.87
CA MET A 237 -1.08 15.17 17.37
C MET A 237 0.41 15.14 17.67
N GLN A 238 0.78 14.83 18.93
CA GLN A 238 2.16 14.46 19.25
C GLN A 238 2.40 13.09 18.64
N ILE A 239 2.91 13.10 17.41
CA ILE A 239 3.43 11.91 16.75
C ILE A 239 4.90 11.85 17.18
N PRO A 240 5.33 10.79 17.89
CA PRO A 240 6.71 10.64 18.34
C PRO A 240 7.70 10.51 17.17
#